data_AF-A0A7C1YF79-F1
#
_entry.id   AF-A0A7C1YF79-F1
#
_cell.length_a   1.000
_cell.length_b   1.000
_cell.length_c   1.000
_cell.angle_alpha   90.00
_cell.angle_beta   90.00
_cell.angle_gamma   90.00
#
_symmetry.space_group_name_H-M   'P 1'
#
loop_
_entity.id
_entity.type
_entity.pdbx_description
1 polymer ?
#
loop_
_entity_poly.entity_id
_entity_poly.type
_entity_poly.pdbx_seq_one_letter_code
_entity_poly.pdbx_strand_id
1 'polypeptide(L)' 'MEGLKTYIILRAHPARLSRVGSHIANHASFDPRNYGYSRLSDLVEAVGLFELKRDDGKHFIIRNGRK' A
#
# COMPACT_ATOMS: atom_id res chain seq x y z
N MET A 1 15.52 -10.91 7.92
CA MET A 1 15.38 -11.00 6.44
C MET A 1 14.06 -10.42 5.90
N GLU A 2 13.03 -10.14 6.72
CA GLU A 2 11.74 -9.59 6.25
C GLU A 2 11.79 -8.14 5.73
N GLY A 3 12.78 -7.34 6.17
CA GLY A 3 12.95 -5.96 5.70
C GLY A 3 13.23 -5.83 4.20
N LEU A 4 13.96 -6.80 3.62
CA LEU A 4 14.26 -6.81 2.18
C LEU A 4 13.03 -7.20 1.33
N LYS A 5 12.14 -8.06 1.84
CA LYS A 5 10.91 -8.46 1.13
C LYS A 5 9.95 -7.28 0.97
N THR A 6 9.76 -6.50 2.04
CA THR A 6 8.95 -5.26 2.03
C THR A 6 9.55 -4.23 1.06
N TYR A 7 10.88 -4.10 1.07
CA TYR A 7 11.59 -3.19 0.18
C TYR A 7 11.46 -3.57 -1.29
N ILE A 8 11.52 -4.87 -1.62
CA ILE A 8 11.37 -5.38 -2.99
C ILE A 8 9.92 -5.23 -3.48
N ILE A 9 8.92 -5.50 -2.63
CA ILE A 9 7.48 -5.34 -2.96
C ILE A 9 7.15 -3.89 -3.32
N LEU A 10 7.81 -2.90 -2.69
CA LEU A 10 7.54 -1.48 -2.93
C LEU A 10 8.49 -0.82 -3.95
N ARG A 11 9.69 -1.39 -4.22
CA ARG A 11 10.70 -0.77 -5.10
C ARG A 11 10.65 -1.20 -6.57
N ALA A 12 10.16 -2.40 -6.90
CA ALA A 12 10.41 -2.97 -8.23
C ALA A 12 9.16 -3.22 -9.09
N HIS A 13 7.96 -3.40 -8.50
CA HIS A 13 6.77 -3.79 -9.27
C HIS A 13 5.49 -3.22 -8.66
N PRO A 14 4.45 -2.95 -9.47
CA PRO A 14 3.11 -2.67 -8.95
C PRO A 14 2.60 -3.84 -8.09
N ALA A 15 1.99 -3.51 -6.95
CA ALA A 15 1.51 -4.51 -5.98
C ALA A 15 0.02 -4.31 -5.68
N ARG A 16 -0.68 -5.38 -5.31
CA ARG A 16 -2.07 -5.28 -4.82
C ARG A 16 -2.07 -4.62 -3.44
N LEU A 17 -2.89 -3.59 -3.28
CA LEU A 17 -3.01 -2.84 -2.03
C LEU A 17 -3.43 -3.73 -0.85
N SER A 18 -4.31 -4.73 -1.08
CA SER A 18 -4.71 -5.65 -0.01
C SER A 18 -3.53 -6.47 0.53
N ARG A 19 -2.67 -6.97 -0.36
CA ARG A 19 -1.47 -7.73 0.00
C ARG A 19 -0.48 -6.85 0.76
N VAL A 20 -0.30 -5.61 0.33
CA VAL A 20 0.53 -4.62 1.04
C VAL A 20 -0.04 -4.31 2.42
N GLY A 21 -1.35 -4.08 2.52
CA GLY A 21 -2.04 -3.82 3.78
C GLY A 21 -1.91 -4.97 4.77
N SER A 22 -2.16 -6.22 4.36
CA SER A 22 -1.97 -7.39 5.21
C SER A 22 -0.52 -7.55 5.68
N HIS A 23 0.44 -7.29 4.79
CA HIS A 23 1.85 -7.37 5.14
C HIS A 23 2.24 -6.31 6.17
N ILE A 24 1.80 -5.06 5.98
CA ILE A 24 2.08 -3.98 6.93
C ILE A 24 1.40 -4.22 8.28
N ALA A 25 0.12 -4.63 8.29
CA ALA A 25 -0.62 -4.90 9.52
C ALA A 25 -0.02 -6.06 10.35
N ASN A 26 0.58 -7.05 9.69
CA ASN A 26 1.23 -8.19 10.36
C ASN A 26 2.64 -7.86 10.90
N HIS A 27 3.27 -6.79 10.41
CA HIS A 27 4.65 -6.42 10.76
C HIS A 27 4.77 -5.07 11.49
N ALA A 28 3.71 -4.28 11.50
CA ALA A 28 3.61 -3.02 12.20
C ALA A 28 2.20 -2.91 12.81
N SER A 29 2.10 -2.30 13.99
CA SER A 29 0.81 -1.91 14.60
C SER A 29 0.18 -0.73 13.84
N PHE A 30 -0.04 -0.93 12.55
CA PHE A 30 -0.50 0.07 11.63
C PHE A 30 -1.98 -0.17 11.32
N ASP A 31 -2.79 0.85 11.60
CA ASP A 31 -4.22 0.86 11.30
C ASP A 31 -4.59 2.23 10.69
N PRO A 32 -5.17 2.29 9.48
CA PRO A 32 -5.55 3.56 8.85
C PRO A 32 -6.57 4.38 9.66
N ARG A 33 -7.33 3.72 10.55
CA ARG A 33 -8.32 4.37 11.42
C ARG A 33 -7.67 5.27 12.46
N ASN A 34 -6.44 4.96 12.88
CA ASN A 34 -5.67 5.81 13.79
C ASN A 34 -5.30 7.16 13.16
N TYR A 35 -5.42 7.27 11.84
CA TYR A 35 -5.15 8.49 11.06
C TYR A 35 -6.43 9.15 10.53
N GLY A 36 -7.62 8.70 10.97
CA GLY A 36 -8.91 9.27 10.55
C GLY A 36 -9.44 8.73 9.23
N TYR A 37 -8.87 7.66 8.68
CA TYR A 37 -9.30 7.07 7.41
C TYR A 37 -10.01 5.73 7.62
N SER A 38 -11.16 5.55 6.97
CA SER A 38 -11.95 4.32 7.04
C SER A 38 -11.33 3.16 6.25
N ARG A 39 -10.46 3.47 5.27
CA ARG A 39 -9.82 2.48 4.39
C ARG A 39 -8.35 2.83 4.18
N LEU A 40 -7.56 1.78 3.95
CA LEU A 40 -6.15 1.93 3.57
C LEU A 40 -5.96 2.67 2.24
N SER A 41 -6.86 2.47 1.27
CA SER A 41 -6.83 3.20 -0.01
C SER A 41 -6.86 4.70 0.20
N ASP A 42 -7.78 5.16 1.05
CA ASP A 42 -8.04 6.59 1.25
C ASP A 42 -6.84 7.25 1.95
N LEU A 43 -6.23 6.55 2.92
CA LEU A 43 -4.99 6.99 3.55
C LEU A 43 -3.83 7.06 2.54
N VAL A 44 -3.65 6.03 1.71
CA VAL A 44 -2.57 6.00 0.71
C VAL A 44 -2.75 7.10 -0.35
N GLU A 45 -3.98 7.35 -0.80
CA GLU A 45 -4.29 8.47 -1.71
C GLU A 45 -3.98 9.82 -1.05
N ALA A 46 -4.39 10.02 0.20
CA ALA A 46 -4.16 11.27 0.93
C ALA A 46 -2.66 11.54 1.19
N VAL A 47 -1.87 10.49 1.41
CA VAL A 47 -0.41 10.60 1.58
C VAL A 47 0.28 11.07 0.29
N GLY A 48 -0.27 10.76 -0.88
CA GLY A 48 0.21 11.28 -2.17
C GLY A 48 1.60 10.79 -2.62
N LEU A 49 2.26 9.92 -1.86
CA LEU A 49 3.58 9.35 -2.18
C LEU A 49 3.53 8.19 -3.17
N PHE A 50 2.34 7.64 -3.41
CA PHE A 50 2.13 6.48 -4.25
C PHE A 50 1.01 6.74 -5.25
N GLU A 51 1.14 6.15 -6.43
CA GLU A 51 0.01 6.11 -7.36
C GLU A 51 -0.87 4.90 -7.06
N LEU A 52 -2.17 5.14 -6.96
CA LEU A 52 -3.20 4.11 -6.90
C LEU A 52 -3.96 4.05 -8.21
N LYS A 53 -4.11 2.84 -8.76
CA LYS A 53 -5.00 2.55 -9.89
C LYS A 53 -5.84 1.32 -9.60
N ARG A 54 -6.94 1.13 -10.32
CA ARG A 54 -7.70 -0.12 -10.33
C ARG A 54 -7.29 -0.98 -11.52
N ASP A 55 -7.15 -2.28 -11.32
CA ASP A 55 -7.05 -3.26 -12.42
C ASP A 55 -8.45 -3.63 -12.96
N ASP A 56 -8.49 -4.44 -14.04
CA ASP A 56 -9.72 -4.99 -14.61
C ASP A 56 -10.59 -5.76 -13.61
N GLY A 57 -9.97 -6.36 -12.59
CA GLY A 57 -10.64 -7.02 -11.47
C GLY A 57 -11.14 -6.06 -10.38
N LYS A 58 -11.07 -4.74 -10.60
CA LYS A 58 -11.41 -3.67 -9.65
C LYS A 58 -10.53 -3.65 -8.39
N HIS A 59 -9.39 -4.36 -8.39
CA HIS A 59 -8.46 -4.36 -7.28
C HIS A 59 -7.58 -3.11 -7.32
N PHE A 60 -7.31 -2.52 -6.15
CA PHE A 60 -6.35 -1.44 -6.04
C PHE A 60 -4.92 -1.95 -6.23
N ILE A 61 -4.22 -1.33 -7.15
CA ILE A 61 -2.81 -1.53 -7.46
C ILE A 61 -2.06 -0.28 -7.02
N ILE A 62 -1.11 -0.45 -6.10
CA ILE A 62 -0.21 0.59 -5.64
C ILE A 62 1.12 0.48 -6.38
N ARG A 63 1.66 1.61 -6.81
CA ARG A 63 3.01 1.71 -7.39
C ARG A 63 3.72 2.95 -6.87
N ASN A 64 5.04 2.95 -7.01
CA ASN A 64 5.86 4.10 -6.64
C ASN A 64 5.50 5.31 -7.53
N GLY A 65 5.04 6.40 -6.91
CA GLY A 65 4.81 7.67 -7.57
C GLY A 65 6.12 8.44 -7.64
N ARG A 66 7.05 8.04 -8.51
CA ARG A 66 8.24 8.86 -8.78
C ARG A 66 7.80 10.09 -9.57
N LYS A 67 7.65 11.21 -8.88
CA LYS A 67 7.96 12.53 -9.45
C LYS A 67 9.35 12.95 -8.98
#